data_AF-A0A7V3N543-F1
#
_entry.id   AF-A0A7V3N543-F1
#
_cell.length_a   1.000
_cell.length_b   1.000
_cell.length_c   1.000
_cell.angle_alpha   90.00
_cell.angle_beta   90.00
_cell.angle_gamma   90.00
#
_symmetry.space_group_name_H-M   'P 1'
#
loop_
_entity.id
_entity.type
_entity.pdbx_description
1 polymer ?
#
loop_
_entity_poly.entity_id
_entity_poly.type
_entity_poly.pdbx_seq_one_letter_code
_entity_poly.pdbx_strand_id
1 'polypeptide(L)'
;AELAEIASKLRDSRELIDYWAVDWDFKGDTFHNHWQSFRTKQNPRVDYEVRYTYQEKGEYQIMVKVVDVFGNDTNKAIDLKFLPNEI
;
A
#
# COMPACT_ATOMS: atom_id res chain seq x y z
N ALA A 1 -27.37 -4.21 -6.84
CA ALA A 1 -27.53 -5.58 -7.36
C ALA A 1 -26.22 -6.09 -7.98
N GLU A 2 -25.63 -5.35 -8.92
CA GLU A 2 -24.41 -5.75 -9.64
C GLU A 2 -23.12 -5.82 -8.77
N LEU A 3 -22.88 -4.83 -7.91
CA LEU A 3 -21.72 -4.83 -7.00
C LEU A 3 -21.70 -6.04 -6.05
N ALA A 4 -22.87 -6.47 -5.58
CA ALA A 4 -23.00 -7.64 -4.68
C ALA A 4 -22.74 -8.96 -5.42
N GLU A 5 -23.05 -9.03 -6.71
CA GLU A 5 -22.76 -10.20 -7.55
C GLU A 5 -21.27 -10.28 -7.92
N ILE A 6 -20.61 -9.14 -8.13
CA ILE A 6 -19.16 -9.08 -8.32
C ILE A 6 -18.45 -9.48 -7.02
N ALA A 7 -18.87 -8.92 -5.89
CA ALA A 7 -18.31 -9.25 -4.58
C ALA A 7 -18.48 -10.74 -4.22
N SER A 8 -19.56 -11.40 -4.63
CA SER A 8 -19.78 -12.82 -4.35
C SER A 8 -18.93 -13.77 -5.21
N LYS A 9 -18.42 -13.29 -6.36
CA LYS A 9 -17.48 -14.05 -7.23
C LYS A 9 -16.02 -13.83 -6.84
N LEU A 10 -15.72 -12.78 -6.09
CA LEU A 10 -14.38 -12.46 -5.60
C LEU A 10 -13.97 -13.43 -4.49
N ARG A 11 -12.87 -14.16 -4.73
CA ARG A 11 -12.28 -15.06 -3.72
C ARG A 11 -11.29 -14.34 -2.81
N ASP A 12 -10.73 -13.24 -3.28
CA ASP A 12 -9.71 -12.45 -2.60
C ASP A 12 -9.96 -10.97 -2.84
N SER A 13 -10.36 -10.22 -1.81
CA SER A 13 -10.68 -8.80 -1.92
C SER A 13 -9.53 -7.93 -2.47
N ARG A 14 -8.29 -8.40 -2.42
CA ARG A 14 -7.13 -7.71 -3.03
C ARG A 14 -7.25 -7.62 -4.55
N GLU A 15 -8.09 -8.45 -5.17
CA GLU A 15 -8.45 -8.33 -6.58
C GLU A 15 -9.34 -7.12 -6.89
N LEU A 16 -9.67 -6.26 -5.91
CA LEU A 16 -10.28 -4.95 -6.15
C LEU A 16 -9.27 -3.81 -6.21
N ILE A 17 -8.00 -4.04 -5.81
CA ILE A 17 -6.98 -2.99 -5.82
C ILE A 17 -6.61 -2.66 -7.26
N ASP A 18 -6.81 -1.40 -7.67
CA ASP A 18 -6.41 -0.89 -8.98
C ASP A 18 -4.99 -0.29 -8.93
N TYR A 19 -4.70 0.43 -7.86
CA TYR A 19 -3.43 1.08 -7.60
C TYR A 19 -3.11 1.03 -6.11
N TRP A 20 -1.84 0.86 -5.76
CA TRP A 20 -1.36 1.21 -4.43
C TRP A 20 0.07 1.70 -4.46
N ALA A 21 0.43 2.51 -3.48
CA ALA A 21 1.74 3.09 -3.34
C ALA A 21 2.17 3.20 -1.89
N VAL A 22 3.48 3.28 -1.70
CA VAL A 22 4.13 3.38 -0.41
C VAL A 22 5.07 4.58 -0.40
N ASP A 23 4.94 5.38 0.64
CA ASP A 23 5.96 6.32 1.11
C ASP A 23 6.64 5.68 2.32
N TRP A 24 7.91 5.31 2.18
CA TRP A 24 8.67 4.63 3.23
C TRP A 24 9.15 5.56 4.35
N ASP A 25 9.08 6.87 4.16
CA ASP A 25 9.63 7.86 5.09
C ASP A 25 8.75 9.11 5.18
N PHE A 26 7.44 8.88 5.35
CA PHE A 26 6.44 9.92 5.40
C PHE A 26 6.69 10.87 6.58
N LYS A 27 6.80 12.17 6.31
CA LYS A 27 7.16 13.20 7.30
C LYS A 27 5.94 13.92 7.89
N GLY A 28 4.74 13.38 7.70
CA GLY A 28 3.50 14.03 8.12
C GLY A 28 3.04 15.16 7.20
N ASP A 29 3.64 15.27 6.01
CA ASP A 29 3.44 16.34 5.05
C ASP A 29 2.83 15.82 3.73
N THR A 30 3.48 16.08 2.59
CA THR A 30 3.04 15.60 1.29
C THR A 30 3.44 14.14 1.12
N PHE A 31 2.57 13.33 0.51
CA PHE A 31 2.92 11.95 0.19
C PHE A 31 4.03 11.91 -0.87
N HIS A 32 5.17 11.31 -0.53
CA HIS A 32 6.29 11.12 -1.45
C HIS A 32 6.27 9.67 -1.96
N ASN A 33 5.88 9.51 -3.22
CA ASN A 33 5.76 8.19 -3.83
C ASN A 33 7.14 7.57 -4.05
N HIS A 34 7.50 6.60 -3.20
CA HIS A 34 8.74 5.86 -3.30
C HIS A 34 8.58 4.55 -4.06
N TRP A 35 7.41 3.93 -3.98
CA TRP A 35 7.07 2.71 -4.70
C TRP A 35 5.58 2.67 -5.01
N GLN A 36 5.21 2.11 -6.16
CA GLN A 36 3.83 1.92 -6.57
C GLN A 36 3.64 0.67 -7.43
N SER A 37 2.44 0.09 -7.40
CA SER A 37 1.99 -0.95 -8.32
C SER A 37 0.55 -0.68 -8.75
N PHE A 38 0.26 -0.92 -10.03
CA PHE A 38 -1.04 -0.59 -10.63
C PHE A 38 -1.38 -1.56 -11.73
N ARG A 39 -2.68 -1.72 -11.99
CA ARG A 39 -3.17 -2.56 -13.08
C ARG A 39 -2.77 -1.98 -14.42
N THR A 40 -2.42 -2.87 -15.33
CA THR A 40 -2.26 -2.55 -16.73
C THR A 40 -3.21 -3.40 -17.56
N LYS A 41 -3.39 -3.05 -18.84
CA LYS A 41 -4.17 -3.88 -19.76
C LYS A 41 -3.59 -5.29 -19.90
N GLN A 42 -2.27 -5.43 -19.74
CA GLN A 42 -1.54 -6.69 -19.88
C GLN A 42 -1.51 -7.49 -18.58
N ASN A 43 -1.42 -6.82 -17.42
CA ASN A 43 -1.42 -7.45 -16.11
C ASN A 43 -2.55 -6.84 -15.24
N PRO A 44 -3.69 -7.54 -15.08
CA PRO A 44 -4.85 -7.02 -14.38
C PRO A 44 -4.73 -7.11 -12.85
N ARG A 45 -3.54 -7.42 -12.32
CA ARG A 45 -3.27 -7.48 -10.87
C ARG A 45 -2.11 -6.57 -10.52
N VAL A 46 -2.16 -6.05 -9.30
CA VAL A 46 -1.03 -5.37 -8.66
C VAL A 46 -0.14 -6.39 -7.95
N ASP A 47 1.06 -5.98 -7.61
CA ASP A 47 1.87 -6.70 -6.62
C ASP A 47 1.18 -6.62 -5.26
N TYR A 48 1.16 -7.70 -4.49
CA TYR A 48 0.57 -7.69 -3.13
C TYR A 48 1.60 -7.48 -2.02
N GLU A 49 2.87 -7.49 -2.38
CA GLU A 49 3.98 -7.36 -1.44
C GLU A 49 5.08 -6.50 -2.05
N VAL A 50 5.67 -5.66 -1.21
CA VAL A 50 6.93 -4.97 -1.50
C VAL A 50 7.77 -4.98 -0.24
N ARG A 51 9.10 -4.99 -0.40
CA ARG A 51 10.06 -4.98 0.70
C ARG A 51 10.94 -3.74 0.59
N TYR A 52 11.16 -3.09 1.72
CA TYR A 52 12.11 -2.01 1.89
C TYR A 52 12.98 -2.30 3.10
N THR A 53 14.26 -1.94 3.04
CA THR A 53 15.23 -2.20 4.11
C THR A 53 15.85 -0.87 4.55
N TYR A 54 15.60 -0.49 5.79
CA TYR A 54 16.24 0.65 6.43
C TYR A 54 17.66 0.27 6.84
N GLN A 55 18.64 1.10 6.45
CA GLN A 55 20.04 0.91 6.84
C GLN A 55 20.33 1.45 8.24
N GLU A 56 19.58 2.48 8.64
CA GLU A 56 19.76 3.16 9.92
C GLU A 56 18.67 2.75 10.92
N LYS A 57 19.01 2.86 12.20
CA LYS A 57 18.05 2.73 13.30
C LYS A 57 17.33 4.06 13.45
N GLY A 58 16.08 4.02 13.87
CA GLY A 58 15.30 5.23 14.04
C GLY A 58 13.81 4.97 14.12
N GLU A 59 13.07 6.07 14.14
CA GLU A 59 11.63 6.11 14.03
C GLU A 59 11.28 6.52 12.60
N TYR A 60 10.44 5.70 11.96
CA TYR A 60 9.96 5.88 10.60
C TYR A 60 8.45 5.83 10.61
N GLN A 61 7.82 6.65 9.77
CA GLN A 61 6.40 6.52 9.48
C GLN A 61 6.24 6.13 8.02
N ILE A 62 5.60 5.00 7.78
CA ILE A 62 5.26 4.53 6.44
C ILE A 62 3.84 5.00 6.15
N MET A 63 3.60 5.62 5.00
CA MET A 63 2.26 5.87 4.49
C MET A 63 1.97 4.91 3.33
N VAL A 64 0.86 4.18 3.41
CA VAL A 64 0.37 3.34 2.32
C VAL A 64 -0.91 3.94 1.77
N LYS A 65 -0.95 4.17 0.46
CA LYS A 65 -2.14 4.61 -0.27
C LYS A 65 -2.68 3.46 -1.12
N VAL A 66 -3.98 3.20 -1.06
CA VAL A 66 -4.66 2.18 -1.87
C VAL A 66 -5.85 2.81 -2.57
N VAL A 67 -6.02 2.50 -3.86
CA VAL A 67 -7.17 2.90 -4.68
C VAL A 67 -7.79 1.65 -5.28
N ASP A 68 -9.10 1.50 -5.15
CA ASP A 68 -9.84 0.39 -5.75
C ASP A 68 -10.24 0.67 -7.21
N VAL A 69 -10.73 -0.35 -7.91
CA VAL A 69 -11.22 -0.26 -9.30
C VAL A 69 -12.45 0.65 -9.48
N PHE A 70 -13.07 1.10 -8.40
CA PHE A 70 -14.17 2.05 -8.41
C PHE A 70 -13.69 3.50 -8.17
N GLY A 71 -12.39 3.68 -7.93
CA GLY A 71 -11.76 4.98 -7.67
C GLY A 71 -11.81 5.44 -6.22
N ASN A 72 -12.27 4.60 -5.28
CA ASN A 72 -12.24 4.95 -3.86
C ASN A 72 -10.81 4.80 -3.34
N ASP A 73 -10.32 5.78 -2.59
CA ASP A 73 -8.99 5.75 -2.00
C ASP A 73 -9.01 5.71 -0.46
N THR A 74 -7.95 5.12 0.09
CA THR A 74 -7.67 5.13 1.53
C THR A 74 -6.18 5.23 1.78
N ASN A 75 -5.81 5.85 2.90
CA ASN A 75 -4.43 5.98 3.35
C ASN A 75 -4.28 5.37 4.74
N LYS A 76 -3.14 4.72 4.98
CA LYS A 76 -2.79 4.16 6.29
C LYS A 76 -1.35 4.54 6.64
N ALA A 77 -1.21 5.30 7.73
CA ALA A 77 0.07 5.52 8.37
C ALA A 77 0.41 4.34 9.31
N ILE A 78 1.69 3.93 9.30
CA ILE A 78 2.24 2.86 10.12
C ILE A 78 3.53 3.37 10.74
N ASP A 79 3.56 3.45 12.06
CA ASP A 79 4.76 3.85 12.80
C ASP A 79 5.67 2.63 13.03
N LEU A 80 6.93 2.75 12.66
CA LEU A 80 7.98 1.77 12.89
C LEU A 80 9.07 2.37 13.75
N LYS A 81 9.45 1.66 14.80
CA LYS A 81 10.54 2.07 15.69
C LYS A 81 11.59 0.97 15.77
N PHE A 82 12.74 1.22 15.16
CA PHE A 82 13.91 0.36 15.26
C PHE A 82 14.85 0.93 16.32
N LEU A 83 14.72 0.43 17.54
CA LEU A 83 15.64 0.77 18.63
C LEU A 83 16.99 0.08 18.42
N PRO A 84 18.10 0.70 18.87
CA PRO A 84 19.31 -0.04 19.09
C PRO A 84 19.05 -1.12 20.15
N ASN A 85 19.45 -2.37 19.86
CA ASN A 85 19.60 -3.37 20.91
C ASN A 85 20.50 -2.77 21.99
N GLU A 86 19.96 -2.60 23.20
CA GLU A 86 20.75 -2.33 24.40
C GLU A 86 21.64 -3.56 24.61
N ILE A 87 22.96 -3.34 24.64
CA ILE A 87 23.97 -4.35 24.99
C ILE A 87 24.21 -4.28 26.50
#